data_AF-K1Q643-F1
#
_entry.id   AF-K1Q643-F1
#
_cell.length_a   1.000
_cell.length_b   1.000
_cell.length_c   1.000
_cell.angle_alpha   90.00
_cell.angle_beta   90.00
_cell.angle_gamma   90.00
#
_symmetry.space_group_name_H-M   'P 1'
#
loop_
_entity.id
_entity.type
_entity.pdbx_description
1 polymer ?
#
loop_
_entity_poly.entity_id
_entity_poly.type
_entity_poly.pdbx_seq_one_letter_code
_entity_poly.pdbx_strand_id
1 'polypeptide(L)' 'MFHPHRLVSTDFSKRKYCVVCQSMRNKTAGGYRVQTVFKCGVCNVPLCRSNRNCFFMFHKDIIGDLNSGFGNSSDK' A
#
# COMPACT_ATOMS: atom_id res chain seq x y z
N MET A 1 -21.91 6.57 -4.57
CA MET A 1 -21.32 6.32 -3.23
C MET A 1 -19.82 6.14 -3.40
N PHE A 2 -19.01 7.08 -2.91
CA PHE A 2 -17.56 6.95 -2.93
C PHE A 2 -17.14 6.07 -1.75
N HIS A 3 -16.67 4.86 -2.01
CA HIS A 3 -16.16 4.00 -0.95
C HIS A 3 -14.71 4.41 -0.64
N PRO A 4 -14.38 4.79 0.60
CA PRO A 4 -13.02 5.20 0.93
C PRO A 4 -12.06 4.03 0.75
N HIS A 5 -11.01 4.25 -0.05
CA HIS A 5 -9.92 3.29 -0.19
C HIS A 5 -9.17 3.19 1.13
N ARG A 6 -9.14 1.99 1.71
CA ARG A 6 -8.42 1.70 2.95
C ARG A 6 -7.68 0.39 2.86
N LEU A 7 -6.56 0.30 3.57
CA LEU A 7 -5.87 -0.97 3.79
C LEU A 7 -6.66 -1.82 4.76
N VAL A 8 -6.98 -3.03 4.36
CA VAL A 8 -7.57 -4.07 5.20
C VAL A 8 -6.63 -5.27 5.22
N SER A 9 -6.58 -5.99 6.35
CA SER A 9 -5.92 -7.28 6.42
C SER A 9 -6.64 -8.30 5.53
N THR A 10 -5.87 -9.19 4.93
CA THR A 10 -6.41 -10.36 4.25
C THR A 10 -6.82 -11.39 5.31
N ASP A 11 -7.96 -12.03 5.08
CA ASP A 11 -8.69 -12.88 6.03
C ASP A 11 -7.93 -14.16 6.46
N PHE A 12 -6.78 -14.47 5.86
CA PHE A 12 -6.17 -15.82 5.98
C PHE A 12 -4.65 -15.87 6.12
N SER A 13 -3.95 -14.86 6.65
CA SER A 13 -2.47 -14.88 6.78
C SER A 13 -1.68 -15.17 5.48
N LYS A 14 -2.37 -15.28 4.33
CA LYS A 14 -1.78 -15.58 3.02
C LYS A 14 -1.11 -14.33 2.51
N ARG A 15 0.21 -14.32 2.65
CA ARG A 15 1.08 -13.29 2.12
C ARG A 15 0.94 -13.24 0.59
N LYS A 16 0.52 -12.10 0.05
CA LYS A 16 0.47 -11.83 -1.40
C LYS A 16 1.58 -10.90 -1.81
N TYR A 17 2.02 -10.94 -3.06
CA TYR A 17 3.02 -10.01 -3.56
C TYR A 17 2.44 -8.60 -3.67
N CYS A 18 3.17 -7.61 -3.17
CA CYS A 18 2.79 -6.21 -3.35
C CYS A 18 2.95 -5.82 -4.81
N VAL A 19 1.86 -5.37 -5.46
CA VAL A 19 1.86 -5.02 -6.88
C VAL A 19 2.83 -3.87 -7.17
N VAL A 20 2.82 -2.83 -6.33
CA VAL A 20 3.73 -1.68 -6.52
C VAL A 20 5.20 -2.10 -6.38
N CYS A 21 5.53 -2.94 -5.40
CA CYS A 21 6.89 -3.44 -5.26
C CYS A 21 7.29 -4.34 -6.44
N GLN A 22 6.35 -5.11 -6.99
CA GLN A 22 6.60 -5.93 -8.17
C GLN A 22 6.88 -5.05 -9.39
N SER A 23 6.09 -4.00 -9.63
CA SER A 23 6.30 -3.03 -10.71
C SER A 23 7.63 -2.30 -10.58
N MET A 24 7.99 -1.87 -9.37
CA MET A 24 9.28 -1.23 -9.08
C MET A 24 10.46 -2.21 -8.99
N ARG A 25 10.24 -3.52 -9.21
CA ARG A 25 11.24 -4.60 -9.01
C ARG A 25 11.92 -4.57 -7.63
N ASN A 26 11.24 -4.03 -6.64
CA ASN A 26 11.70 -3.93 -5.27
C ASN A 26 11.78 -5.30 -4.61
N LYS A 27 12.86 -5.53 -3.85
CA LYS A 27 13.09 -6.73 -3.06
C LYS A 27 13.13 -6.40 -1.57
N THR A 28 13.01 -7.41 -0.71
CA THR A 28 13.31 -7.28 0.72
C THR A 28 14.82 -7.22 0.92
N ALA A 29 15.29 -6.84 2.12
CA ALA A 29 16.72 -6.80 2.43
C ALA A 29 17.41 -8.16 2.19
N GLY A 30 16.69 -9.26 2.37
CA GLY A 30 17.16 -10.62 2.06
C GLY A 30 17.02 -11.04 0.59
N GLY A 31 16.70 -10.13 -0.34
CA GLY A 31 16.60 -10.41 -1.77
C GLY A 31 15.28 -11.05 -2.24
N TYR A 32 14.31 -11.27 -1.35
CA TYR A 32 13.03 -11.89 -1.70
C TYR A 32 12.04 -10.89 -2.28
N ARG A 33 11.04 -11.39 -3.04
CA ARG A 33 9.91 -10.56 -3.47
C ARG A 33 9.13 -10.06 -2.26
N VAL A 34 8.74 -8.78 -2.29
CA VAL A 34 8.02 -8.15 -1.18
C VAL A 34 6.61 -8.71 -1.09
N GLN A 35 6.28 -9.30 0.04
CA GLN A 35 4.95 -9.82 0.33
C GLN A 35 4.26 -8.98 1.41
N THR A 36 2.93 -8.94 1.35
CA THR A 36 2.06 -8.20 2.26
C THR A 36 0.85 -9.05 2.62
N VAL A 37 0.37 -8.89 3.84
CA VAL A 37 -0.92 -9.45 4.30
C VAL A 37 -2.06 -8.44 4.16
N PHE A 38 -1.77 -7.24 3.64
CA PHE A 38 -2.74 -6.17 3.48
C PHE A 38 -3.14 -5.98 2.02
N LYS A 39 -4.38 -5.59 1.80
CA LYS A 39 -4.93 -5.20 0.49
C LYS A 39 -5.79 -3.95 0.61
N CYS A 40 -5.99 -3.23 -0.49
CA CYS A 40 -7.04 -2.22 -0.55
C CYS A 40 -8.40 -2.92 -0.46
N GLY A 41 -9.26 -2.51 0.46
CA GLY A 41 -10.61 -3.10 0.62
C GLY A 41 -11.54 -2.83 -0.55
N VAL A 42 -11.29 -1.75 -1.30
CA VAL A 42 -12.07 -1.35 -2.48
C VAL A 42 -11.51 -1.99 -3.75
N CYS A 43 -10.21 -1.80 -4.02
CA CYS A 43 -9.59 -2.33 -5.24
C CYS A 43 -9.23 -3.83 -5.16
N ASN A 44 -9.26 -4.42 -3.97
CA ASN A 44 -8.77 -5.78 -3.71
C ASN A 44 -7.29 -6.02 -4.10
N VAL A 45 -6.49 -4.95 -4.25
CA VAL A 45 -5.08 -5.02 -4.64
C VAL A 45 -4.18 -5.17 -3.42
N PRO A 46 -3.25 -6.15 -3.39
CA PRO A 46 -2.30 -6.33 -2.30
C PRO A 46 -1.24 -5.22 -2.30
N LEU A 47 -1.17 -4.46 -1.21
CA LEU A 47 -0.33 -3.27 -1.06
C LEU A 47 0.36 -3.28 0.30
N CYS A 48 1.60 -2.78 0.35
CA CYS A 48 2.31 -2.61 1.62
C CYS A 48 1.73 -1.44 2.43
N ARG A 49 1.49 -1.66 3.73
CA ARG A 49 1.06 -0.62 4.68
C ARG A 49 2.19 0.30 5.17
N SER A 50 3.39 -0.26 5.31
CA SER A 50 4.48 0.34 6.09
C SER A 50 5.48 1.09 5.19
N ASN A 51 6.78 0.89 5.44
CA ASN A 51 7.97 1.65 5.06
C ASN A 51 8.17 2.09 3.60
N ARG A 52 7.28 1.71 2.69
CA ARG A 52 7.40 1.99 1.25
C ARG A 52 6.24 2.79 0.68
N ASN A 53 5.27 3.17 1.52
CA ASN A 53 4.10 3.96 1.13
C ASN A 53 3.40 3.43 -0.14
N CYS A 54 3.45 2.11 -0.39
CA CYS A 54 2.96 1.53 -1.64
C CYS A 54 1.46 1.73 -1.82
N PHE A 55 0.69 1.70 -0.73
CA PHE A 55 -0.73 2.03 -0.78
C PHE A 55 -0.98 3.46 -1.25
N PHE A 56 -0.23 4.41 -0.69
CA PHE A 56 -0.31 5.80 -1.10
C PHE A 56 0.16 5.97 -2.54
N MET A 57 1.29 5.39 -2.95
CA MET A 57 1.76 5.47 -4.35
C MET A 57 0.74 4.93 -5.34
N PHE A 58 0.13 3.77 -5.05
CA PHE A 58 -0.87 3.15 -5.91
C PHE A 58 -2.13 4.02 -6.05
N HIS A 59 -2.54 4.68 -4.98
CA HIS A 59 -3.74 5.53 -4.99
C HIS A 59 -3.46 6.99 -5.28
N LYS A 60 -2.24 7.50 -5.15
CA LYS A 60 -1.86 8.87 -5.50
C LYS A 60 -1.90 9.09 -7.01
N ASP A 61 -1.58 8.06 -7.79
CA ASP A 61 -1.77 8.08 -9.25
C ASP A 61 -3.26 8.15 -9.65
N ILE A 62 -4.17 7.73 -8.75
CA ILE A 62 -5.63 7.74 -8.94
C ILE A 62 -6.28 8.95 -8.25
N ILE A 63 -5.65 9.46 -7.19
CA ILE A 63 -6.06 10.59 -6.34
C ILE A 63 -5.00 11.70 -6.52
N GLY A 64 -4.87 12.16 -7.76
CA GLY A 64 -4.30 13.48 -8.04
C GLY A 64 -5.18 14.61 -7.52
N ASP A 65 -6.40 14.30 -7.10
CA ASP A 65 -7.37 15.29 -6.63
C ASP A 65 -8.08 14.77 -5.37
N LEU A 66 -8.00 15.59 -4.32
CA LEU A 66 -8.75 15.55 -3.05
C LEU A 66 -8.03 14.90 -1.85
N ASN A 67 -7.42 15.77 -1.05
CA ASN A 67 -7.06 15.62 0.38
C ASN A 67 -5.69 15.02 0.74
N SER A 68 -4.66 15.85 0.53
CA SER A 68 -3.47 15.92 1.39
C SER A 68 -3.86 16.08 2.86
N GLY A 69 -3.85 14.98 3.61
CA GLY A 69 -4.17 14.94 5.04
C GLY A 69 -3.36 13.90 5.81
N PHE A 70 -2.09 13.69 5.43
CA PHE A 70 -1.11 13.08 6.33
C PHE A 70 -0.18 14.18 6.82
N GLY A 71 -0.51 14.71 8.00
CA GLY A 71 0.30 15.67 8.73
C GLY A 71 1.73 15.16 8.90
N ASN A 72 2.65 16.07 8.63
CA ASN A 72 4.09 15.92 8.79
C ASN A 72 4.48 15.73 10.26
N SER A 73 5.63 15.09 10.44
CA SER A 73 6.70 15.48 11.37
C SER A 73 6.33 15.70 12.83
N SER A 74 6.82 14.82 13.70
CA SER A 74 7.19 15.25 15.05
C SER A 74 8.66 15.65 15.02
N ASP A 75 8.84 16.96 14.94
CA ASP A 75 9.99 17.75 15.33
C ASP A 75 10.47 17.39 16.75
N LYS A 76 11.76 17.10 16.91
CA LYS A 76 12.68 17.85 17.79
C LYS A 76 14.12 17.40 17.62
#